data_AF-A0A7Y0SNX8-F1
#
_entry.id   AF-A0A7Y0SNX8-F1
#
_cell.length_a   1.000
_cell.length_b   1.000
_cell.length_c   1.000
_cell.angle_alpha   90.00
_cell.angle_beta   90.00
_cell.angle_gamma   90.00
#
_symmetry.space_group_name_H-M   'P 1'
#
loop_
_entity.id
_entity.type
_entity.pdbx_description
1 polymer ?
#
loop_
_entity_poly.entity_id
_entity_poly.type
_entity_poly.pdbx_seq_one_letter_code
_entity_poly.pdbx_strand_id
1 'polypeptide(L)'
;NEPALRLAKKLTEVSFAERVFFANSGAEANEAALKLARRYAADVHGTEKSEIIAFKQGFHGRTFFTVTVGGQAAYSDGFGPKPGDVTHLPYNDIEALQAHMSDRTCAVMMEPLQGEGG
;
A
#
# COMPACT_ATOMS: atom_id res chain seq x y z
N ASN A 1 -2.49 28.53 2.78
CA ASN A 1 -1.84 27.28 2.32
C ASN A 1 -0.70 27.48 1.32
N GLU A 2 -0.05 28.65 1.26
CA GLU A 2 1.03 28.90 0.28
C GLU A 2 2.21 27.89 0.37
N PRO A 3 2.74 27.51 1.56
CA PRO A 3 3.81 26.53 1.63
C PRO A 3 3.44 25.16 1.04
N ALA A 4 2.23 24.68 1.34
CA ALA A 4 1.74 23.39 0.82
C ALA A 4 1.57 23.41 -0.69
N LEU A 5 1.03 24.51 -1.27
CA LEU A 5 0.86 24.64 -2.72
C LEU A 5 2.21 24.66 -3.46
N ARG A 6 3.20 25.38 -2.91
CA ARG A 6 4.55 25.42 -3.47
C ARG A 6 5.25 24.06 -3.42
N LEU A 7 5.11 23.32 -2.32
CA LEU A 7 5.64 21.96 -2.22
C LEU A 7 4.94 21.02 -3.20
N ALA A 8 3.61 21.09 -3.29
CA ALA A 8 2.83 20.29 -4.22
C ALA A 8 3.30 20.49 -5.67
N LYS A 9 3.44 21.76 -6.10
CA LYS A 9 3.95 22.10 -7.44
C LYS A 9 5.33 21.48 -7.70
N LYS A 10 6.27 21.64 -6.77
CA LYS A 10 7.62 21.06 -6.92
C LYS A 10 7.59 19.54 -7.07
N LEU A 11 6.81 18.85 -6.24
CA LEU A 11 6.69 17.39 -6.30
C LEU A 11 6.11 16.92 -7.64
N THR A 12 5.10 17.62 -8.16
CA THR A 12 4.50 17.28 -9.47
C THR A 12 5.41 17.59 -10.65
N GLU A 13 6.34 18.54 -10.53
CA GLU A 13 7.29 18.89 -11.61
C GLU A 13 8.45 17.89 -11.73
N VAL A 14 8.83 17.22 -10.64
CA VAL A 14 10.04 16.36 -10.59
C VAL A 14 9.73 14.86 -10.48
N SER A 15 8.46 14.49 -10.53
CA SER A 15 8.02 13.09 -10.41
C SER A 15 6.94 12.76 -11.43
N PHE A 16 6.44 11.52 -11.40
CA PHE A 16 5.31 11.09 -12.23
C PHE A 16 3.96 11.70 -11.77
N ALA A 17 3.90 12.33 -10.61
CA ALA A 17 2.64 12.70 -9.97
C ALA A 17 2.00 13.95 -10.59
N GLU A 18 0.67 13.91 -10.77
CA GLU A 18 -0.13 15.08 -11.18
C GLU A 18 -0.84 15.77 -9.99
N ARG A 19 -0.98 15.05 -8.87
CA ARG A 19 -1.64 15.47 -7.64
C ARG A 19 -0.90 14.89 -6.43
N VAL A 20 -1.01 15.57 -5.29
CA VAL A 20 -0.40 15.11 -4.03
C VAL A 20 -1.40 15.22 -2.88
N PHE A 21 -1.28 14.30 -1.93
CA PHE A 21 -1.95 14.35 -0.63
C PHE A 21 -0.88 14.43 0.46
N PHE A 22 -1.00 15.39 1.37
CA PHE A 22 -0.05 15.54 2.48
C PHE A 22 -0.60 14.90 3.76
N ALA A 23 0.28 14.19 4.46
CA ALA A 23 0.01 13.51 5.71
C ALA A 23 1.14 13.79 6.72
N ASN A 24 0.94 13.40 7.98
CA ASN A 24 1.87 13.67 9.07
C ASN A 24 2.86 12.51 9.31
N SER A 25 2.64 11.36 8.69
CA SER A 25 3.51 10.19 8.81
C SER A 25 3.46 9.31 7.57
N GLY A 26 4.45 8.41 7.43
CA GLY A 26 4.44 7.38 6.39
C GLY A 26 3.26 6.42 6.53
N ALA A 27 2.82 6.11 7.76
CA ALA A 27 1.65 5.27 7.98
C ALA A 27 0.36 5.93 7.47
N GLU A 28 0.17 7.22 7.72
CA GLU A 28 -0.99 7.97 7.18
C GLU A 28 -0.94 8.09 5.64
N ALA A 29 0.25 8.28 5.07
CA ALA A 29 0.43 8.30 3.62
C ALA A 29 0.09 6.93 2.99
N ASN A 30 0.52 5.83 3.61
CA ASN A 30 0.20 4.48 3.16
C ASN A 30 -1.27 4.12 3.36
N GLU A 31 -1.92 4.54 4.45
CA GLU A 31 -3.38 4.45 4.60
C GLU A 31 -4.11 5.14 3.45
N ALA A 32 -3.68 6.36 3.11
CA ALA A 32 -4.26 7.10 1.99
C ALA A 32 -4.07 6.38 0.65
N ALA A 33 -2.87 5.84 0.39
CA ALA A 33 -2.57 5.08 -0.82
C ALA A 33 -3.40 3.78 -0.93
N LEU A 34 -3.47 2.99 0.15
CA LEU A 34 -4.26 1.75 0.20
C LEU A 34 -5.75 2.02 0.01
N LYS A 35 -6.28 3.06 0.67
CA LYS A 35 -7.68 3.47 0.51
C LYS A 35 -7.96 4.00 -0.89
N LEU A 36 -7.05 4.78 -1.48
CA LEU A 36 -7.19 5.29 -2.83
C LEU A 36 -7.24 4.15 -3.85
N ALA A 37 -6.34 3.17 -3.73
CA ALA A 37 -6.32 2.02 -4.64
C ALA A 37 -7.61 1.18 -4.55
N ARG A 38 -8.06 0.86 -3.33
CA ARG A 38 -9.35 0.15 -3.14
C ARG A 38 -10.54 0.95 -3.63
N ARG A 39 -10.58 2.26 -3.34
CA ARG A 39 -11.70 3.11 -3.75
C ARG A 39 -11.77 3.23 -5.27
N TYR A 40 -10.62 3.47 -5.91
CA TYR A 40 -10.54 3.52 -7.37
C TYR A 40 -10.99 2.20 -7.99
N ALA A 41 -10.50 1.06 -7.49
CA ALA A 41 -10.91 -0.24 -8.00
C ALA A 41 -12.41 -0.49 -7.85
N ALA A 42 -12.98 -0.16 -6.68
CA ALA A 42 -14.42 -0.27 -6.45
C ALA A 42 -15.25 0.60 -7.41
N ASP A 43 -14.84 1.87 -7.59
CA ASP A 43 -15.58 2.84 -8.41
C ASP A 43 -15.47 2.52 -9.92
N VAL A 44 -14.34 1.97 -10.38
CA VAL A 44 -14.05 1.78 -11.82
C VAL A 44 -14.29 0.35 -12.29
N HIS A 45 -14.04 -0.63 -11.44
CA HIS A 45 -14.03 -2.05 -11.82
C HIS A 45 -15.04 -2.90 -11.05
N GLY A 46 -15.57 -2.40 -9.92
CA GLY A 46 -16.50 -3.14 -9.06
C GLY A 46 -15.88 -3.50 -7.71
N THR A 47 -16.75 -3.68 -6.71
CA THR A 47 -16.35 -3.88 -5.30
C THR A 47 -15.58 -5.19 -5.04
N GLU A 48 -15.67 -6.14 -5.96
CA GLU A 48 -15.01 -7.45 -5.93
C GLU A 48 -13.51 -7.38 -6.25
N LYS A 49 -13.04 -6.28 -6.86
CA LYS A 49 -11.62 -5.98 -7.10
C LYS A 49 -11.02 -5.33 -5.85
N SER A 50 -10.81 -6.11 -4.80
CA SER A 50 -10.42 -5.65 -3.46
C SER A 50 -9.07 -6.19 -2.97
N GLU A 51 -8.49 -7.17 -3.66
CA GLU A 51 -7.31 -7.92 -3.22
C GLU A 51 -6.05 -7.06 -3.30
N ILE A 52 -5.26 -7.06 -2.23
CA ILE A 52 -3.96 -6.40 -2.15
C ILE A 52 -2.90 -7.48 -2.03
N ILE A 53 -1.88 -7.40 -2.89
CA ILE A 53 -0.69 -8.23 -2.79
C ILE A 53 0.40 -7.39 -2.13
N ALA A 54 1.01 -7.94 -1.09
CA ALA A 54 2.16 -7.38 -0.39
C ALA A 54 3.23 -8.47 -0.21
N PHE A 55 4.34 -8.13 0.44
CA PHE A 55 5.50 -9.01 0.51
C PHE A 55 5.88 -9.32 1.96
N LYS A 56 6.36 -10.54 2.19
CA LYS A 56 6.92 -10.95 3.49
C LYS A 56 8.06 -10.01 3.88
N GLN A 57 8.20 -9.77 5.19
CA GLN A 57 9.25 -8.90 5.76
C GLN A 57 9.19 -7.41 5.38
N GLY A 58 8.10 -6.95 4.77
CA GLY A 58 7.89 -5.52 4.52
C GLY A 58 7.72 -4.68 5.79
N PHE A 59 7.59 -3.37 5.61
CA PHE A 59 7.16 -2.45 6.66
C PHE A 59 6.45 -1.24 6.06
N HIS A 60 5.16 -1.08 6.35
CA HIS A 60 4.34 0.01 5.80
C HIS A 60 3.71 0.92 6.86
N GLY A 61 3.98 0.67 8.14
CA GLY A 61 3.45 1.44 9.25
C GLY A 61 2.88 0.58 10.37
N ARG A 62 2.29 1.25 11.35
CA ARG A 62 1.75 0.64 12.58
C ARG A 62 0.25 0.89 12.76
N THR A 63 -0.43 1.55 11.82
CA THR A 63 -1.90 1.59 11.83
C THR A 63 -2.44 0.23 11.42
N PHE A 64 -3.67 -0.09 11.78
CA PHE A 64 -4.14 -1.48 11.66
C PHE A 64 -4.14 -2.01 10.22
N PHE A 65 -4.44 -1.16 9.23
CA PHE A 65 -4.34 -1.58 7.83
C PHE A 65 -2.89 -1.64 7.34
N THR A 66 -2.07 -0.63 7.62
CA THR A 66 -0.67 -0.61 7.17
C THR A 66 0.18 -1.73 7.79
N VAL A 67 -0.03 -2.05 9.07
CA VAL A 67 0.65 -3.16 9.74
C VAL A 67 0.17 -4.53 9.22
N THR A 68 -1.09 -4.60 8.77
CA THR A 68 -1.64 -5.81 8.12
C THR A 68 -0.99 -6.05 6.76
N VAL A 69 -0.65 -4.99 6.02
CA VAL A 69 0.04 -5.08 4.72
C VAL A 69 1.57 -5.26 4.89
N GLY A 70 2.14 -4.95 6.06
CA GLY A 70 3.58 -5.02 6.31
C GLY A 70 4.20 -6.43 6.36
N GLY A 71 3.47 -7.53 6.24
CA GLY A 71 4.08 -8.86 6.04
C GLY A 71 4.96 -9.41 7.19
N GLN A 72 4.81 -8.88 8.41
CA GLN A 72 5.43 -9.38 9.63
C GLN A 72 4.37 -9.73 10.69
N ALA A 73 4.13 -11.02 10.90
CA ALA A 73 3.08 -11.51 11.81
C ALA A 73 3.24 -10.96 13.23
N ALA A 74 4.47 -10.90 13.73
CA ALA A 74 4.82 -10.37 15.05
C ALA A 74 4.34 -8.92 15.29
N TYR A 75 4.11 -8.13 14.23
CA TYR A 75 3.61 -6.76 14.35
C TYR A 75 2.11 -6.62 14.17
N SER A 76 1.42 -7.61 13.59
CA SER A 76 0.00 -7.53 13.25
C SER A 76 -0.90 -8.47 14.07
N ASP A 77 -0.34 -9.45 14.77
CA ASP A 77 -1.09 -10.39 15.59
C ASP A 77 -1.51 -9.78 16.94
N GLY A 78 -2.65 -10.23 17.49
CA GLY A 78 -3.14 -9.83 18.81
C GLY A 78 -4.08 -8.61 18.85
N PHE A 79 -4.44 -8.04 17.69
CA PHE A 79 -5.29 -6.82 17.61
C PHE A 79 -6.71 -7.06 17.07
N GLY A 80 -7.16 -8.31 17.02
CA GLY A 80 -8.49 -8.70 16.51
C GLY A 80 -8.51 -8.98 15.00
N PRO A 81 -9.71 -9.01 14.37
CA PRO A 81 -9.85 -9.31 12.95
C PRO A 81 -9.16 -8.25 12.07
N LYS A 82 -8.13 -8.67 11.33
CA LYS A 82 -7.37 -7.80 10.43
C LYS A 82 -8.22 -7.36 9.23
N PRO A 83 -7.97 -6.18 8.64
CA PRO A 83 -8.50 -5.84 7.32
C PRO A 83 -8.24 -6.98 6.32
N GLY A 84 -9.31 -7.55 5.75
CA GLY A 84 -9.24 -8.70 4.85
C GLY A 84 -8.66 -8.37 3.47
N ASP A 85 -8.62 -9.39 2.61
CA ASP A 85 -8.17 -9.31 1.21
C ASP A 85 -6.72 -8.79 1.06
N VAL A 86 -5.81 -9.29 1.90
CA VAL A 86 -4.37 -9.04 1.81
C VAL A 86 -3.63 -10.37 1.73
N THR A 87 -2.85 -10.57 0.67
CA THR A 87 -1.97 -11.73 0.50
C THR A 87 -0.50 -11.30 0.57
N HIS A 88 0.33 -12.09 1.25
CA HIS A 88 1.77 -11.85 1.34
C HIS A 88 2.55 -12.89 0.54
N LEU A 89 3.29 -12.45 -0.48
CA LEU A 89 4.17 -13.28 -1.29
C LEU A 89 5.65 -13.14 -0.84
N PRO A 90 6.55 -14.07 -1.21
CA PRO A 90 7.98 -13.86 -1.05
C PRO A 90 8.46 -12.61 -1.81
N TYR A 91 9.31 -11.79 -1.20
CA TYR A 91 9.92 -10.64 -1.86
C TYR A 91 10.86 -11.12 -2.99
N ASN A 92 10.95 -10.37 -4.09
CA ASN A 92 11.71 -10.72 -5.31
C ASN A 92 11.30 -12.03 -6.03
N ASP A 93 10.11 -12.58 -5.74
CA ASP A 93 9.57 -13.74 -6.46
C ASP A 93 8.53 -13.29 -7.51
N ILE A 94 9.00 -13.05 -8.73
CA ILE A 94 8.15 -12.60 -9.83
C ILE A 94 7.19 -13.70 -10.32
N GLU A 95 7.58 -14.97 -10.21
CA GLU A 95 6.74 -16.10 -10.62
C GLU A 95 5.55 -16.23 -9.68
N ALA A 96 5.77 -16.11 -8.37
CA ALA A 96 4.69 -16.08 -7.38
C ALA A 96 3.76 -14.88 -7.60
N LEU A 97 4.30 -13.70 -7.94
CA LEU A 97 3.49 -12.52 -8.24
C LEU A 97 2.60 -12.75 -9.47
N GLN A 98 3.17 -13.25 -10.56
CA GLN A 98 2.43 -13.55 -11.79
C GLN A 98 1.34 -14.59 -11.58
N ALA A 99 1.61 -15.63 -10.78
CA ALA A 99 0.65 -16.68 -10.50
C ALA A 99 -0.53 -16.22 -9.62
N HIS A 100 -0.31 -15.23 -8.74
CA HIS A 100 -1.32 -14.78 -7.77
C HIS A 100 -2.14 -13.58 -8.26
N MET A 101 -1.58 -12.73 -9.12
CA MET A 101 -2.32 -11.60 -9.68
C MET A 101 -3.54 -12.07 -10.47
N SER A 102 -4.69 -11.43 -10.22
CA SER A 102 -5.96 -11.76 -10.87
C SER A 102 -6.78 -10.50 -11.18
N ASP A 103 -7.93 -10.69 -11.83
CA ASP A 103 -8.90 -9.61 -12.05
C ASP A 103 -9.42 -9.00 -10.75
N ARG A 104 -9.29 -9.69 -9.61
CA ARG A 104 -9.67 -9.19 -8.28
C ARG A 104 -8.57 -8.37 -7.59
N THR A 105 -7.34 -8.37 -8.10
CA THR A 105 -6.23 -7.60 -7.53
C THR A 105 -6.40 -6.11 -7.79
N CYS A 106 -6.51 -5.31 -6.73
CA CYS A 106 -6.60 -3.84 -6.79
C CYS A 106 -5.25 -3.14 -6.62
N ALA A 107 -4.29 -3.75 -5.93
CA ALA A 107 -2.99 -3.16 -5.70
C ALA A 107 -1.89 -4.20 -5.44
N VAL A 108 -0.66 -3.81 -5.78
CA VAL A 108 0.57 -4.44 -5.29
C VAL A 108 1.29 -3.38 -4.46
N MET A 109 1.48 -3.63 -3.15
CA MET A 109 2.21 -2.74 -2.25
C MET A 109 3.62 -3.30 -2.02
N MET A 110 4.63 -2.56 -2.45
CA MET A 110 6.03 -2.99 -2.40
C MET A 110 6.95 -1.81 -2.05
N GLU A 111 7.93 -2.07 -1.19
CA GLU A 111 9.10 -1.21 -1.04
C GLU A 111 10.12 -1.55 -2.14
N PRO A 112 10.66 -0.59 -2.91
CA PRO A 112 11.70 -0.89 -3.92
C PRO A 112 12.96 -1.55 -3.34
N LEU A 113 13.22 -1.29 -2.06
CA LEU A 113 14.22 -1.96 -1.24
C LEU A 113 13.62 -2.07 0.16
N GLN A 114 13.50 -3.28 0.71
CA GLN A 114 13.00 -3.48 2.07
C GLN A 114 14.05 -2.96 3.06
N GLY A 115 13.68 -1.94 3.85
CA GLY A 115 14.60 -1.36 4.82
C GLY A 115 14.69 -2.18 6.11
N GLU A 116 13.54 -2.45 6.71
CA GLU A 116 13.43 -3.21 7.97
C GLU A 116 13.61 -4.73 7.77
N GLY A 117 13.39 -5.21 6.53
CA GLY A 117 13.43 -6.63 6.18
C GLY A 117 14.83 -7.25 6.10
N GLY A 118 15.88 -6.43 6.13
CA GLY A 118 17.27 -6.82 5.84
C GLY A 118 17.54 -6.96 4.34
#